data_AF-W4RPH5-F1
#
_entry.id   AF-W4RPH5-F1
#
_cell.length_a   1.000
_cell.length_b   1.000
_cell.length_c   1.000
_cell.angle_alpha   90.00
_cell.angle_beta   90.00
_cell.angle_gamma   90.00
#
_symmetry.space_group_name_H-M   'P 1'
#
loop_
_entity.id
_entity.type
_entity.pdbx_description
1 polymer ?
#
loop_
_entity_poly.entity_id
_entity_poly.type
_entity_poly.pdbx_seq_one_letter_code
_entity_poly.pdbx_strand_id
1 'polypeptide(L)'
;MKRRLLFYGTTAILLLTLLIAMDRYKLYKEEKPPVPSITVNGQEIPYILGQYDWHATKTEKIDPIKAMAGMDPTKVKEKETLEVSFPPEMEPESISITQFNTVPGMEKKSFEGNILSIPKNLYMDRTYYKIRAR
;
A
#
# COMPACT_ATOMS: atom_id res chain seq x y z
N MET A 1 20.11 34.56 40.74
CA MET A 1 18.94 34.58 39.83
C MET A 1 19.25 34.09 38.41
N LYS A 2 20.37 34.48 37.78
CA LYS A 2 20.71 34.12 36.37
C LYS A 2 20.78 32.60 36.06
N ARG A 3 21.33 31.77 36.96
CA ARG A 3 21.39 30.30 36.76
C ARG A 3 20.01 29.64 36.67
N ARG A 4 19.06 30.05 37.53
CA ARG A 4 17.69 29.49 37.49
C ARG A 4 16.97 29.87 36.19
N LEU A 5 17.14 31.11 35.73
CA LEU A 5 16.61 31.59 34.44
C LEU A 5 17.20 30.83 33.25
N LEU A 6 18.51 30.54 33.26
CA LEU A 6 19.15 29.69 32.25
C LEU A 6 18.60 28.26 32.27
N PHE A 7 18.41 27.67 33.45
CA PHE A 7 17.79 26.34 33.59
C PHE A 7 16.36 26.30 33.02
N TYR A 8 15.51 27.28 33.34
CA TYR A 8 14.15 27.34 32.78
C TYR A 8 14.16 27.53 31.27
N GLY A 9 15.06 28.36 30.73
CA GLY A 9 15.23 28.55 29.29
C GLY A 9 15.67 27.27 28.57
N THR A 10 16.67 26.57 29.11
CA THR A 10 17.14 25.29 28.52
C THR A 10 16.07 24.21 28.58
N THR A 11 15.32 24.12 29.68
CA THR A 11 14.23 23.14 29.81
C THR A 11 13.10 23.43 28.82
N ALA A 12 12.76 24.70 28.61
CA ALA A 12 11.74 25.09 27.64
C ALA A 12 12.14 24.73 26.19
N ILE A 13 13.40 24.98 25.81
CA ILE A 13 13.90 24.60 24.48
C ILE A 13 13.88 23.09 24.30
N LEU A 14 14.33 22.32 25.30
CA LEU A 14 14.35 20.86 25.24
C LEU A 14 12.93 20.29 25.09
N LEU A 15 11.97 20.83 25.84
CA LEU A 15 10.57 20.42 25.76
C LEU A 15 9.95 20.76 24.40
N LEU A 16 10.25 21.93 23.84
CA LEU A 16 9.81 22.33 22.49
C LEU A 16 10.37 21.38 21.42
N THR A 17 11.66 21.04 21.49
CA THR A 17 12.28 20.10 20.52
C THR A 17 11.65 18.71 20.60
N LEU A 18 11.26 18.26 21.80
CA LEU A 18 10.64 16.97 22.00
C LEU A 18 9.22 16.92 21.41
N LEU A 19 8.45 18.00 21.56
CA LEU A 19 7.13 18.13 20.93
C LEU A 19 7.23 18.12 19.41
N ILE A 20 8.17 18.88 18.82
CA ILE A 20 8.40 18.89 17.36
C ILE A 20 8.80 17.50 16.85
N ALA A 21 9.65 16.79 17.60
CA ALA A 21 10.07 15.44 17.24
C ALA A 21 8.89 14.44 17.31
N MET A 22 8.05 14.53 18.34
CA MET A 22 6.84 13.71 18.46
C MET A 22 5.84 14.01 17.35
N ASP A 23 5.67 15.27 16.97
CA ASP A 23 4.77 15.70 15.90
C ASP A 23 5.23 15.14 14.55
N ARG A 24 6.52 15.28 14.23
CA ARG A 24 7.12 14.64 13.06
C ARG A 24 7.05 13.12 13.08
N TYR A 25 7.18 12.51 14.25
CA TYR A 25 7.09 11.07 14.39
C TYR A 25 5.65 10.56 14.15
N LYS A 26 4.64 11.29 14.63
CA LYS A 26 3.24 11.02 14.31
C LYS A 26 3.00 11.15 12.81
N LEU A 27 3.41 12.28 12.23
CA LEU A 27 3.30 12.52 10.79
C LEU A 27 3.94 11.37 9.98
N TYR A 28 5.15 10.95 10.36
CA TYR A 28 5.85 9.86 9.69
C TYR A 28 5.16 8.49 9.82
N LYS A 29 4.51 8.22 10.98
CA LYS A 29 3.74 7.00 11.18
C LYS A 29 2.43 7.02 10.41
N GLU A 30 1.77 8.16 10.35
CA GLU A 30 0.54 8.37 9.59
C GLU A 30 0.81 8.33 8.08
N GLU A 31 1.96 8.81 7.61
CA GLU A 31 2.31 8.84 6.18
C GLU A 31 2.60 7.45 5.57
N LYS A 32 2.93 6.43 6.37
CA LYS A 32 3.21 5.09 5.83
C LYS A 32 1.91 4.32 5.59
N PRO A 33 1.61 3.93 4.33
CA PRO A 33 0.42 3.15 4.06
C PRO A 33 0.53 1.78 4.74
N PRO A 34 -0.60 1.24 5.24
CA PRO A 34 -0.61 -0.11 5.79
C PRO A 34 -0.22 -1.10 4.70
N VAL A 35 0.67 -2.01 5.08
CA VAL A 35 1.23 -3.02 4.19
C VAL A 35 0.24 -4.19 4.12
N PRO A 36 -0.34 -4.50 2.94
CA PRO A 36 -1.26 -5.62 2.81
C PRO A 36 -0.50 -6.95 2.83
N SER A 37 -1.17 -7.98 3.33
CA SER A 37 -0.83 -9.37 3.01
C SER A 37 -1.70 -9.79 1.84
N ILE A 38 -1.08 -10.32 0.78
CA ILE A 38 -1.79 -10.81 -0.40
C ILE A 38 -1.53 -12.30 -0.49
N THR A 39 -2.60 -13.09 -0.41
CA THR A 39 -2.52 -14.54 -0.50
C THR A 39 -3.35 -15.09 -1.64
N VAL A 40 -2.90 -16.20 -2.21
CA VAL A 40 -3.68 -17.00 -3.14
C VAL A 40 -3.86 -18.37 -2.52
N ASN A 41 -5.10 -18.73 -2.21
CA ASN A 41 -5.43 -19.99 -1.53
C ASN A 41 -4.61 -20.23 -0.25
N GLY A 42 -4.34 -19.17 0.51
CA GLY A 42 -3.55 -19.20 1.75
C GLY A 42 -2.02 -19.14 1.56
N GLN A 43 -1.51 -19.10 0.33
CA GLN A 43 -0.08 -18.89 0.05
C GLN A 43 0.21 -17.42 -0.22
N GLU A 44 1.13 -16.81 0.52
CA GLU A 44 1.56 -15.43 0.31
C GLU A 44 2.26 -15.27 -1.04
N ILE A 45 1.88 -14.23 -1.78
CA ILE A 45 2.44 -13.93 -3.10
C ILE A 45 3.24 -12.63 -3.09
N PRO A 46 4.35 -12.55 -3.84
CA PRO A 46 5.11 -11.32 -3.97
C PRO A 46 4.27 -10.24 -4.67
N TYR A 47 4.37 -9.02 -4.16
CA TYR A 47 3.69 -7.86 -4.73
C TYR A 47 4.60 -6.64 -4.70
N ILE A 48 4.21 -5.61 -5.44
CA ILE A 48 4.90 -4.32 -5.44
C ILE A 48 3.95 -3.27 -4.92
N LEU A 49 4.37 -2.58 -3.87
CA LEU A 49 3.73 -1.34 -3.46
C LEU A 49 3.99 -0.29 -4.53
N GLY A 50 2.93 0.22 -5.14
CA GLY A 50 3.06 1.41 -5.98
C GLY A 50 3.58 2.59 -5.17
N GLN A 51 4.17 3.58 -5.84
CA GLN A 51 4.45 4.86 -5.22
C GLN A 51 3.10 5.53 -4.90
N TYR A 52 2.70 5.48 -3.63
CA TYR A 52 1.47 6.10 -3.15
C TYR A 52 1.77 7.01 -1.97
N ASP A 53 0.94 8.05 -1.90
CA ASP A 53 0.91 9.03 -0.85
C ASP A 53 -0.43 8.88 -0.12
N TRP A 54 -0.40 8.54 1.17
CA TRP A 54 -1.58 8.35 2.03
C TRP A 54 -2.45 9.63 2.11
N HIS A 55 -1.89 10.79 1.71
CA HIS A 55 -2.57 12.09 1.65
C HIS A 55 -2.46 12.82 0.30
N ALA A 56 -2.23 12.09 -0.80
CA ALA A 56 -2.24 12.62 -2.17
C ALA A 56 -1.16 13.68 -2.54
N THR A 57 -0.07 13.80 -1.77
CA THR A 57 0.96 14.84 -1.98
C THR A 57 2.03 14.54 -3.05
N LYS A 58 2.23 13.28 -3.48
CA LYS A 58 3.20 12.91 -4.53
C LYS A 58 2.59 11.94 -5.51
N THR A 59 2.43 12.40 -6.74
CA THR A 59 1.82 11.63 -7.85
C THR A 59 2.81 11.48 -9.00
N GLU A 60 3.93 10.78 -8.78
CA GLU A 60 4.65 10.23 -9.93
C GLU A 60 3.86 9.01 -10.43
N LYS A 61 3.17 9.17 -11.56
CA LYS A 61 2.51 8.05 -12.24
C LYS A 61 3.56 7.09 -12.75
N ILE A 62 3.85 6.05 -11.99
CA ILE A 62 4.58 4.89 -12.49
C ILE A 62 3.64 3.98 -13.27
N ASP A 63 4.09 3.54 -14.45
CA ASP A 63 3.43 2.49 -15.22
C ASP A 63 3.55 1.15 -14.46
N PRO A 64 2.42 0.50 -14.09
CA PRO A 64 2.43 -0.76 -13.36
C PRO A 64 3.26 -1.86 -14.02
N ILE A 65 3.29 -1.91 -15.36
CA ILE A 65 4.06 -2.92 -16.10
C ILE A 65 5.56 -2.66 -15.92
N LYS A 66 5.99 -1.39 -15.93
CA LYS A 66 7.38 -1.03 -15.67
C LYS A 66 7.77 -1.27 -14.22
N ALA A 67 6.86 -1.04 -13.27
CA ALA A 67 7.11 -1.33 -11.86
C ALA A 67 7.38 -2.82 -11.64
N MET A 68 6.69 -3.69 -12.37
CA MET A 68 6.82 -5.15 -12.26
C MET A 68 7.92 -5.75 -13.15
N ALA A 69 8.66 -4.94 -13.89
CA ALA A 69 9.73 -5.42 -14.75
C ALA A 69 10.84 -6.07 -13.92
N GLY A 70 11.13 -7.34 -14.19
CA GLY A 70 12.16 -8.12 -13.49
C GLY A 70 11.67 -8.92 -12.28
N MET A 71 10.37 -8.89 -11.96
CA MET A 71 9.78 -9.82 -11.00
C MET A 71 9.24 -11.07 -11.67
N ASP A 72 9.47 -12.22 -11.03
CA ASP A 72 8.92 -13.48 -11.49
C ASP A 72 7.41 -13.53 -11.20
N PRO A 73 6.58 -13.80 -12.23
CA PRO A 73 5.14 -13.90 -12.04
C PRO A 73 4.81 -15.12 -11.19
N THR A 74 3.92 -14.93 -10.21
CA THR A 74 3.40 -16.06 -9.43
C THR A 74 2.42 -16.86 -10.28
N LYS A 75 2.64 -18.18 -10.35
CA LYS A 75 1.74 -19.08 -11.07
C LYS A 75 0.50 -19.34 -10.23
N VAL A 76 -0.65 -18.97 -10.77
CA VAL A 76 -1.97 -19.14 -10.15
C VAL A 76 -2.89 -19.87 -11.13
N LYS A 77 -3.83 -20.65 -10.62
CA LYS A 77 -4.82 -21.40 -11.42
C LYS A 77 -6.16 -20.68 -11.44
N GLU A 78 -6.96 -20.99 -12.45
CA GLU A 78 -8.35 -20.57 -12.50
C GLU A 78 -9.10 -21.03 -11.25
N LYS A 79 -10.02 -20.19 -10.75
CA LYS A 79 -10.85 -20.43 -9.55
C LYS A 79 -10.11 -20.44 -8.22
N GLU A 80 -8.78 -20.28 -8.20
CA GLU A 80 -8.09 -19.99 -6.95
C GLU A 80 -8.53 -18.63 -6.41
N THR A 81 -8.53 -18.49 -5.09
CA THR A 81 -9.02 -17.28 -4.41
C THR A 81 -7.86 -16.38 -4.07
N LEU A 82 -7.87 -15.17 -4.61
CA LEU A 82 -7.00 -14.07 -4.20
C LEU A 82 -7.65 -13.36 -3.01
N GLU A 83 -6.92 -13.23 -1.92
CA GLU A 83 -7.34 -12.53 -0.71
C GLU A 83 -6.34 -11.42 -0.38
N VAL A 84 -6.87 -10.26 -0.01
CA VAL A 84 -6.11 -9.08 0.42
C VAL A 84 -6.50 -8.77 1.86
N SER A 85 -5.56 -8.88 2.78
CA SER A 85 -5.79 -8.61 4.19
C SER A 85 -4.90 -7.45 4.65
N PHE A 86 -5.45 -6.58 5.48
CA PHE A 86 -4.70 -5.51 6.13
C PHE A 86 -4.56 -5.80 7.63
N PRO A 87 -3.56 -5.20 8.31
CA PRO A 87 -3.48 -5.29 9.76
C PRO A 87 -4.78 -4.78 10.40
N PRO A 88 -5.29 -5.42 11.47
CA PRO A 88 -6.59 -5.08 12.06
C PRO A 88 -6.67 -3.66 12.62
N GLU A 89 -5.53 -3.04 12.93
CA GLU A 89 -5.44 -1.65 13.41
C GLU A 89 -5.51 -0.62 12.27
N MET A 90 -5.35 -1.04 11.02
CA MET A 90 -5.28 -0.19 9.83
C MET A 90 -6.06 -0.81 8.66
N GLU A 91 -7.28 -1.25 8.94
CA GLU A 91 -8.19 -1.78 7.92
C GLU A 91 -8.79 -0.63 7.11
N PRO A 92 -8.66 -0.62 5.77
CA PRO A 92 -9.22 0.42 4.93
C PRO A 92 -10.75 0.33 4.87
N GLU A 93 -11.41 1.47 4.64
CA GLU A 93 -12.87 1.54 4.46
C GLU A 93 -13.33 0.76 3.23
N SER A 94 -12.51 0.74 2.17
CA SER A 94 -12.82 0.01 0.96
C SER A 94 -11.58 -0.52 0.25
N ILE A 95 -11.70 -1.72 -0.32
CA ILE A 95 -10.68 -2.36 -1.15
C ILE A 95 -11.27 -2.58 -2.54
N SER A 96 -10.52 -2.15 -3.55
CA SER A 96 -10.86 -2.37 -4.96
C SER A 96 -9.72 -3.12 -5.65
N ILE A 97 -10.09 -4.20 -6.33
CA ILE A 97 -9.17 -5.05 -7.09
C ILE A 97 -9.52 -4.87 -8.57
N THR A 98 -8.62 -4.24 -9.32
CA THR A 98 -8.77 -4.06 -10.77
C THR A 98 -7.85 -5.01 -11.51
N GLN A 99 -8.42 -5.81 -12.40
CA GLN A 99 -7.69 -6.65 -13.32
C GLN A 99 -7.24 -5.84 -14.55
N PHE A 100 -5.96 -5.96 -14.90
CA PHE A 100 -5.35 -5.40 -16.09
C PHE A 100 -4.79 -6.52 -16.96
N ASN A 101 -5.01 -6.44 -18.27
CA ASN A 101 -4.39 -7.32 -19.24
C ASN A 101 -3.49 -6.48 -20.15
N THR A 102 -2.32 -7.01 -20.51
CA THR A 102 -1.40 -6.33 -21.45
C THR A 102 -1.81 -6.51 -22.91
N VAL A 103 -2.81 -7.35 -23.20
CA VAL A 103 -3.39 -7.49 -24.54
C VAL A 103 -4.31 -6.28 -24.86
N PRO A 104 -4.06 -5.53 -25.95
CA PRO A 104 -4.89 -4.40 -26.36
C PRO A 104 -6.35 -4.82 -26.62
N GLY A 105 -7.32 -4.01 -26.16
CA GLY A 105 -8.75 -4.22 -26.41
C GLY A 105 -9.49 -5.12 -25.42
N MET A 106 -8.83 -5.63 -24.37
CA MET A 106 -9.48 -6.39 -23.30
C MET A 106 -10.05 -5.48 -22.20
N GLU A 107 -11.24 -5.82 -21.72
CA GLU A 107 -11.94 -5.07 -20.67
C GLU A 107 -11.20 -5.10 -19.34
N LYS A 108 -11.09 -3.93 -18.70
CA LYS A 108 -10.67 -3.83 -17.30
C LYS A 108 -11.86 -4.21 -16.42
N LYS A 109 -11.75 -5.32 -15.72
CA LYS A 109 -12.75 -5.70 -14.70
C LYS A 109 -12.29 -5.16 -13.34
N SER A 110 -13.19 -4.46 -12.66
CA SER A 110 -12.97 -4.00 -11.29
C SER A 110 -13.93 -4.72 -10.37
N PHE A 111 -13.42 -5.16 -9.23
CA PHE A 111 -14.14 -5.85 -8.19
C PHE A 111 -13.99 -5.05 -6.90
N GLU A 112 -15.09 -4.82 -6.21
CA GLU A 112 -15.08 -4.24 -4.87
C GLU A 112 -15.11 -5.38 -3.85
N GLY A 113 -14.19 -5.34 -2.90
CA GLY A 113 -14.01 -6.38 -1.90
C GLY A 113 -12.55 -6.80 -1.73
N ASN A 114 -12.32 -7.55 -0.65
CA ASN A 114 -11.04 -8.09 -0.25
C ASN A 114 -10.76 -9.50 -0.81
N ILE A 115 -11.77 -10.15 -1.39
CA ILE A 115 -11.71 -11.51 -1.90
C ILE A 115 -12.12 -11.53 -3.37
N LEU A 116 -11.30 -12.15 -4.22
CA LEU A 116 -11.57 -12.33 -5.64
C LEU A 116 -11.25 -13.76 -6.07
N SER A 117 -12.24 -14.48 -6.62
CA SER A 117 -11.96 -15.72 -7.34
C SER A 117 -11.35 -15.41 -8.70
N ILE A 118 -10.17 -15.97 -8.97
CA ILE A 118 -9.42 -15.73 -10.21
C ILE A 118 -10.29 -16.18 -11.40
N PRO A 119 -10.69 -15.23 -12.28
CA PRO A 119 -11.56 -15.54 -13.38
C PRO A 119 -10.82 -16.37 -14.42
N LYS A 120 -11.57 -17.21 -15.13
CA LYS A 120 -11.06 -17.91 -16.31
C LYS A 120 -10.60 -16.91 -17.36
N ASN A 121 -9.32 -16.96 -17.73
CA ASN A 121 -8.73 -16.09 -18.74
C ASN A 121 -7.76 -16.90 -19.61
N LEU A 122 -7.84 -16.74 -20.92
CA LEU A 122 -6.92 -17.39 -21.88
C LEU A 122 -5.48 -16.86 -21.78
N TYR A 123 -5.30 -15.67 -21.19
CA TYR A 123 -4.01 -14.99 -21.07
C TYR A 123 -3.66 -14.73 -19.59
N MET A 124 -3.65 -15.78 -18.76
CA MET A 124 -3.31 -15.67 -17.33
C MET A 124 -1.89 -15.15 -17.11
N ASP A 125 -0.95 -15.54 -17.97
CA ASP A 125 0.45 -15.10 -17.99
C ASP A 125 0.64 -13.59 -18.21
N ARG A 126 -0.40 -12.91 -18.70
CA ARG A 126 -0.42 -11.48 -19.02
C ARG A 126 -1.43 -10.70 -18.17
N THR A 127 -1.94 -11.33 -17.12
CA THR A 127 -2.91 -10.74 -16.21
C THR A 127 -2.21 -10.18 -14.99
N TYR A 128 -2.53 -8.93 -14.67
CA TYR A 128 -2.02 -8.20 -13.53
C TYR A 128 -3.19 -7.73 -12.67
N TYR A 129 -3.01 -7.69 -11.35
CA TYR A 129 -4.01 -7.17 -10.42
C TYR A 129 -3.47 -5.92 -9.76
N LYS A 130 -4.24 -4.84 -9.83
CA LYS A 130 -4.00 -3.61 -9.10
C LYS A 130 -4.96 -3.55 -7.93
N ILE A 131 -4.40 -3.51 -6.73
CA ILE A 131 -5.16 -3.33 -5.51
C ILE A 131 -5.09 -1.86 -5.12
N ARG A 132 -6.24 -1.28 -4.78
CA ARG A 132 -6.35 0.06 -4.21
C ARG A 132 -7.23 -0.02 -2.97
N ALA A 133 -6.66 0.37 -1.85
CA ALA A 133 -7.35 0.60 -0.59
C ALA A 133 -7.64 2.11 -0.43
N ARG A 134 -8.77 2.44 0.19
CA ARG A 134 -9.16 3.78 0.63
C ARG A 134 -9.67 3.73 2.05
#